data_AF-A0A0B1SPW7-F1
#
_entry.id   AF-A0A0B1SPW7-F1
#
_cell.length_a   1.000
_cell.length_b   1.000
_cell.length_c   1.000
_cell.angle_alpha   90.00
_cell.angle_beta   90.00
_cell.angle_gamma   90.00
#
_symmetry.space_group_name_H-M   'P 1'
#
loop_
_entity.id
_entity.type
_entity.pdbx_description
1 polymer ?
#
loop_
_entity_poly.entity_id
_entity_poly.type
_entity_poly.pdbx_seq_one_letter_code
_entity_poly.pdbx_strand_id
1 'polypeptide(L)'
;MYLNKVEFPYATEEEILLMEDTATKAFKNVQDESAVKKALKVFQDTQQKVASLIQWFDKVINDTIRKDLDQANNAVIKKQKALREERLALMKKRVSKELGHNMDFEYDSISDDELEKELKSLEEEAVKGMNAVKNKKISEILSYGPQEHSTLPLNKLAPIPSKDALFGDVKQKLDELDTTRKEFVKRHYIQREKQAMAIQEKLKMRQQKNRRTRKQRRESVAPV
;
A
#
# COMPACT_ATOMS: atom_id res chain seq x y z
N MET A 1 -16.20 -0.81 -8.33
CA MET A 1 -16.16 0.61 -8.79
C MET A 1 -15.54 1.40 -7.65
N TYR A 2 -14.28 1.84 -7.79
CA TYR A 2 -13.43 2.24 -6.65
C TYR A 2 -13.52 3.73 -6.25
N LEU A 3 -14.27 4.56 -6.99
CA LEU A 3 -14.35 6.02 -6.77
C LEU A 3 -15.75 6.52 -6.38
N ASN A 4 -16.73 5.63 -6.15
CA ASN A 4 -18.12 6.01 -5.87
C ASN A 4 -18.35 6.85 -4.59
N LYS A 5 -17.29 7.16 -3.83
CA LYS A 5 -17.33 7.99 -2.62
C LYS A 5 -16.78 9.40 -2.80
N VAL A 6 -16.13 9.70 -3.93
CA VAL A 6 -15.53 11.01 -4.17
C VAL A 6 -16.55 11.89 -4.89
N GLU A 7 -17.03 12.92 -4.21
CA GLU A 7 -17.88 13.95 -4.82
C GLU A 7 -16.99 14.96 -5.57
N PHE A 8 -17.31 15.22 -6.85
CA PHE A 8 -16.58 16.18 -7.65
C PHE A 8 -17.10 17.60 -7.41
N PRO A 9 -16.23 18.54 -6.99
CA PRO A 9 -16.67 19.87 -6.55
C PRO A 9 -16.96 20.86 -7.69
N TYR A 10 -16.61 20.53 -8.93
CA TYR A 10 -16.74 21.40 -10.09
C TYR A 10 -17.21 20.61 -11.31
N ALA A 11 -17.95 21.25 -12.22
CA ALA A 11 -18.46 20.65 -13.45
C ALA A 11 -19.27 19.38 -13.16
N THR A 12 -20.31 19.53 -12.33
CA THR A 12 -21.20 18.43 -11.99
C THR A 12 -21.94 17.93 -13.22
N GLU A 13 -22.48 16.72 -13.15
CA GLU A 13 -23.25 16.15 -14.26
C GLU A 13 -24.41 17.05 -14.69
N GLU A 14 -25.11 17.65 -13.72
CA GLU A 14 -26.19 18.61 -13.97
C GLU A 14 -25.71 19.85 -14.73
N GLU A 15 -24.52 20.37 -14.41
CA GLU A 15 -23.94 21.54 -15.08
C GLU A 15 -23.52 21.23 -16.51
N ILE A 16 -22.99 20.03 -16.76
CA ILE A 16 -22.61 19.58 -18.11
C ILE A 16 -23.87 19.36 -18.96
N LEU A 17 -24.92 18.75 -18.39
CA LEU A 17 -26.21 18.58 -19.07
C LEU A 17 -26.84 19.93 -19.40
N LEU A 18 -26.75 20.91 -18.49
CA LEU A 18 -27.22 22.27 -18.74
C LEU A 18 -26.48 22.92 -19.91
N MET A 19 -25.16 22.76 -19.98
CA MET A 19 -24.33 23.26 -21.10
C MET A 19 -24.75 22.62 -22.42
N GLU A 20 -24.97 21.30 -22.44
CA GLU A 20 -25.40 20.57 -23.64
C GLU A 20 -26.78 21.04 -24.13
N ASP A 21 -27.75 21.18 -23.22
CA ASP A 21 -29.10 21.65 -23.54
C ASP A 21 -29.10 23.11 -24.03
N THR A 22 -28.31 23.98 -23.40
CA THR A 22 -28.18 25.38 -23.86
C THR A 22 -27.45 25.50 -25.20
N ALA A 23 -26.41 24.70 -25.44
CA ALA A 23 -25.74 24.63 -26.74
C ALA A 23 -26.70 24.14 -27.83
N THR A 24 -27.49 23.11 -27.54
CA THR A 24 -28.49 22.56 -28.48
C THR A 24 -29.60 23.58 -28.79
N LYS A 25 -30.07 24.33 -27.78
CA LYS A 25 -31.06 25.40 -27.96
C LYS A 25 -30.51 26.56 -28.78
N ALA A 26 -29.26 26.97 -28.53
CA ALA A 26 -28.61 28.01 -29.33
C ALA A 26 -28.40 27.55 -30.78
N PHE A 27 -28.02 26.29 -31.01
CA PHE A 27 -27.87 25.75 -32.36
C PHE A 27 -29.19 25.73 -33.13
N LYS A 28 -30.29 25.33 -32.48
CA LYS A 28 -31.64 25.33 -33.07
C LYS A 28 -32.14 26.75 -33.38
N ASN A 29 -31.76 27.73 -32.55
CA ASN A 29 -32.21 29.12 -32.65
C ASN A 29 -31.03 30.07 -32.93
N VAL A 30 -30.16 29.73 -33.89
CA VAL A 30 -28.93 30.49 -34.21
C VAL A 30 -29.19 31.96 -34.57
N GLN A 31 -30.37 32.28 -35.09
CA GLN A 31 -30.75 33.66 -35.45
C GLN A 31 -31.11 34.51 -34.23
N ASP A 32 -31.40 33.90 -33.08
CA ASP A 32 -31.64 34.62 -31.83
C ASP A 32 -30.31 34.90 -31.11
N GLU A 33 -29.85 36.14 -31.24
CA GLU A 33 -28.61 36.62 -30.63
C GLU A 33 -28.60 36.47 -29.09
N SER A 34 -29.77 36.53 -28.45
CA SER A 34 -29.91 36.31 -27.01
C SER A 34 -29.62 34.86 -26.63
N ALA A 35 -30.14 33.90 -27.41
CA ALA A 35 -29.90 32.48 -27.20
C ALA A 35 -28.41 32.12 -27.40
N VAL A 36 -27.77 32.68 -28.42
CA VAL A 36 -26.34 32.47 -28.71
C VAL A 36 -25.46 33.09 -27.61
N LYS A 37 -25.73 34.32 -27.16
CA LYS A 37 -24.99 34.95 -26.05
C LYS A 37 -25.14 34.18 -24.75
N LYS A 38 -26.34 33.65 -24.47
CA LYS A 38 -26.58 32.82 -23.28
C LYS A 38 -25.77 31.53 -23.32
N ALA A 39 -25.75 30.83 -24.46
CA ALA A 39 -24.95 29.61 -24.61
C ALA A 39 -23.45 29.90 -24.49
N LEU A 40 -22.95 30.99 -25.08
CA LEU A 40 -21.55 31.39 -24.96
C LEU A 40 -21.16 31.62 -23.48
N LYS A 41 -22.01 32.30 -22.71
CA LYS A 41 -21.76 32.52 -21.28
C LYS A 41 -21.74 31.20 -20.49
N VAL A 42 -22.72 30.33 -20.69
CA VAL A 42 -22.75 29.00 -20.04
C VAL A 42 -21.52 28.19 -20.41
N PHE A 43 -21.07 28.25 -21.65
CA PHE A 43 -19.88 27.55 -22.12
C PHE A 43 -18.60 28.07 -21.44
N GLN A 44 -18.43 29.40 -21.35
CA GLN A 44 -17.31 30.02 -20.64
C GLN A 44 -17.30 29.66 -19.15
N ASP A 45 -18.45 29.75 -18.49
CA ASP A 45 -18.59 29.39 -17.07
C ASP A 45 -18.26 27.90 -16.84
N THR A 46 -18.74 27.01 -17.71
CA THR A 46 -18.48 25.57 -17.64
C THR A 46 -17.01 25.27 -17.92
N GLN A 47 -16.40 25.90 -18.91
CA GLN A 47 -14.98 25.77 -19.21
C GLN A 47 -14.11 26.16 -18.00
N GLN A 48 -14.46 27.25 -17.30
CA GLN A 48 -13.73 27.69 -16.11
C GLN A 48 -13.87 26.69 -14.94
N LYS A 49 -15.06 26.09 -14.77
CA LYS A 49 -15.28 25.03 -13.79
C LYS A 49 -14.51 23.76 -14.13
N VAL A 50 -14.44 23.36 -15.41
CA VAL A 50 -13.63 22.21 -15.85
C VAL A 50 -12.14 22.46 -15.62
N ALA A 51 -11.64 23.66 -15.92
CA ALA A 51 -10.25 24.02 -15.64
C ALA A 51 -9.93 23.96 -14.14
N SER A 52 -10.85 24.45 -13.30
CA SER A 52 -10.77 24.35 -11.84
C SER A 52 -10.80 22.91 -11.34
N LEU A 53 -11.61 22.05 -11.96
CA LEU A 53 -11.66 20.62 -11.68
C LEU A 53 -10.32 19.94 -11.98
N ILE A 54 -9.72 20.24 -13.13
CA ILE A 54 -8.42 19.71 -13.53
C ILE A 54 -7.34 20.14 -12.53
N GLN A 55 -7.33 21.42 -12.14
CA GLN A 55 -6.39 21.94 -11.16
C GLN A 55 -6.57 21.27 -9.79
N TRP A 56 -7.82 21.04 -9.38
CA TRP A 56 -8.12 20.30 -8.16
C TRP A 56 -7.66 18.85 -8.23
N PHE A 57 -7.86 18.15 -9.35
CA PHE A 57 -7.34 16.80 -9.56
C PHE A 57 -5.82 16.75 -9.46
N ASP A 58 -5.12 17.70 -10.09
CA ASP A 58 -3.66 17.75 -10.03
C ASP A 58 -3.18 17.91 -8.57
N LYS A 59 -3.87 18.75 -7.78
CA LYS A 59 -3.60 18.89 -6.34
C LYS A 59 -3.88 17.60 -5.57
N VAL A 60 -5.04 16.97 -5.76
CA VAL A 60 -5.38 15.70 -5.07
C VAL A 60 -4.39 14.60 -5.40
N ILE A 61 -4.04 14.44 -6.68
CA ILE A 61 -3.09 13.43 -7.15
C ILE A 61 -1.70 13.70 -6.58
N ASN A 62 -1.17 14.92 -6.76
CA ASN A 62 0.21 15.23 -6.41
C ASN A 62 0.43 15.38 -4.91
N ASP A 63 -0.50 16.03 -4.20
CA ASP A 63 -0.32 16.32 -2.78
C ASP A 63 -0.80 15.20 -1.87
N THR A 64 -1.71 14.34 -2.32
CA THR A 64 -2.27 13.29 -1.48
C THR A 64 -1.90 11.90 -2.00
N ILE A 65 -2.34 11.55 -3.21
CA ILE A 65 -2.19 10.18 -3.72
C ILE A 65 -0.71 9.81 -3.90
N ARG A 66 0.08 10.68 -4.53
CA ARG A 66 1.52 10.44 -4.76
C ARG A 66 2.30 10.42 -3.46
N LYS A 67 2.07 11.36 -2.54
CA LYS A 67 2.76 11.39 -1.24
C LYS A 67 2.43 10.15 -0.40
N ASP A 68 1.19 9.69 -0.42
CA ASP A 68 0.79 8.48 0.30
C ASP A 68 1.43 7.22 -0.31
N LEU A 69 1.46 7.13 -1.65
CA LEU A 69 2.16 6.05 -2.36
C LEU A 69 3.67 6.03 -2.04
N ASP A 70 4.33 7.19 -2.06
CA ASP A 70 5.74 7.31 -1.71
C ASP A 70 6.01 6.89 -0.26
N GLN A 71 5.13 7.27 0.67
CA GLN A 71 5.22 6.85 2.07
C GLN A 71 5.04 5.33 2.24
N ALA A 72 4.05 4.75 1.54
CA ALA A 72 3.79 3.31 1.57
C ALA A 72 4.98 2.51 1.01
N ASN A 73 5.51 2.92 -0.15
CA ASN A 73 6.67 2.28 -0.77
C ASN A 73 7.90 2.34 0.15
N ASN A 74 8.19 3.50 0.73
CA ASN A 74 9.29 3.64 1.70
C ASN A 74 9.10 2.77 2.95
N ALA A 75 7.87 2.59 3.42
CA ALA A 75 7.58 1.72 4.55
C ALA A 75 7.82 0.24 4.22
N VAL A 76 7.42 -0.20 3.01
CA VAL A 76 7.67 -1.56 2.52
C VAL A 76 9.17 -1.85 2.45
N ILE A 77 9.94 -0.96 1.81
CA ILE A 77 11.41 -1.09 1.69
C ILE A 77 12.06 -1.21 3.07
N LYS A 78 11.69 -0.32 4.02
CA LYS A 78 12.20 -0.38 5.40
C LYS A 78 11.88 -1.70 6.10
N LYS A 79 10.66 -2.22 5.94
CA LYS A 79 10.25 -3.50 6.56
C LYS A 79 10.93 -4.70 5.91
N GLN A 80 11.14 -4.68 4.60
CA GLN A 80 11.91 -5.71 3.90
C GLN A 80 13.36 -5.76 4.39
N LYS A 81 14.01 -4.60 4.52
CA LYS A 81 15.37 -4.47 5.07
C LYS A 81 15.46 -5.02 6.51
N ALA A 82 14.55 -4.60 7.38
CA ALA A 82 14.49 -5.09 8.76
C ALA A 82 14.25 -6.61 8.86
N LEU A 83 13.38 -7.17 8.00
CA LEU A 83 13.13 -8.61 7.95
C LEU A 83 14.38 -9.39 7.52
N ARG A 84 15.19 -8.84 6.59
CA ARG A 84 16.45 -9.46 6.17
C ARG A 84 17.49 -9.43 7.29
N GLU A 85 17.62 -8.32 7.99
CA GLU A 85 18.48 -8.19 9.17
C GLU A 85 18.11 -9.22 10.25
N GLU A 86 16.82 -9.39 10.55
CA GLU A 86 16.37 -10.42 11.49
C GLU A 86 16.66 -11.84 10.99
N ARG A 87 16.42 -12.14 9.70
CA ARG A 87 16.73 -13.45 9.12
C ARG A 87 18.21 -13.79 9.23
N LEU A 88 19.09 -12.85 8.89
CA LEU A 88 20.54 -13.02 9.00
C LEU A 88 20.97 -13.20 10.46
N ALA A 89 20.44 -12.39 11.38
CA ALA A 89 20.73 -12.53 12.80
C ALA A 89 20.30 -13.90 13.37
N LEU A 90 19.11 -14.38 12.97
CA LEU A 90 18.62 -15.70 13.34
C LEU A 90 19.47 -16.83 12.75
N MET A 91 19.93 -16.67 11.52
CA MET A 91 20.81 -17.63 10.85
C MET A 91 22.19 -17.69 11.55
N LYS A 92 22.82 -16.54 11.84
CA LYS A 92 24.05 -16.46 12.65
C LYS A 92 23.89 -17.18 13.99
N LYS A 93 22.78 -16.91 14.70
CA LYS A 93 22.47 -17.53 15.99
C LYS A 93 22.29 -19.05 15.89
N ARG A 94 21.66 -19.53 14.82
CA ARG A 94 21.44 -20.97 14.60
C ARG A 94 22.74 -21.69 14.25
N VAL A 95 23.55 -21.13 13.34
CA VAL A 95 24.85 -21.68 12.94
C VAL A 95 25.82 -21.72 14.11
N SER A 96 25.90 -20.64 14.89
CA SER A 96 26.72 -20.59 16.11
C SER A 96 26.32 -21.68 17.11
N LYS A 97 25.02 -21.96 17.26
CA LYS A 97 24.49 -23.00 18.15
C LYS A 97 24.72 -24.43 17.65
N GLU A 98 24.64 -24.67 16.34
CA GLU A 98 24.73 -26.00 15.73
C GLU A 98 26.19 -26.40 15.38
N LEU A 99 27.03 -25.45 14.93
CA LEU A 99 28.41 -25.70 14.50
C LEU A 99 29.48 -25.13 15.43
N GLY A 100 29.14 -24.27 16.39
CA GLY A 100 30.11 -23.65 17.31
C GLY A 100 31.03 -22.60 16.66
N HIS A 101 30.74 -22.19 15.42
CA HIS A 101 31.49 -21.19 14.67
C HIS A 101 30.65 -19.93 14.47
N ASN A 102 31.22 -18.76 14.72
CA ASN A 102 30.57 -17.48 14.44
C ASN A 102 30.84 -17.09 12.99
N MET A 103 29.79 -16.95 12.18
CA MET A 103 29.92 -16.42 10.82
C MET A 103 29.68 -14.92 10.81
N ASP A 104 30.69 -14.17 10.38
CA ASP A 104 30.59 -12.74 10.10
C ASP A 104 30.10 -12.54 8.66
N PHE A 105 28.80 -12.39 8.51
CA PHE A 105 28.23 -11.80 7.30
C PHE A 105 28.42 -10.28 7.36
N GLU A 106 29.22 -9.73 6.45
CA GLU A 106 29.32 -8.31 6.16
C GLU A 106 28.13 -7.87 5.30
N TYR A 107 27.58 -6.70 5.63
CA TYR A 107 26.32 -6.19 5.05
C TYR A 107 26.45 -5.77 3.58
N ASP A 108 27.66 -5.42 3.14
CA ASP A 108 27.94 -4.84 1.82
C ASP A 108 28.46 -5.86 0.80
N SER A 109 28.83 -7.08 1.20
CA SER A 109 29.53 -8.03 0.34
C SER A 109 28.63 -9.09 -0.30
N ILE A 110 27.31 -9.04 -0.09
CA ILE A 110 26.35 -9.95 -0.72
C ILE A 110 25.74 -9.28 -1.96
N SER A 111 26.60 -8.79 -2.86
CA SER A 111 26.20 -8.23 -4.16
C SER A 111 25.61 -9.29 -5.13
N ASP A 112 25.68 -10.58 -4.77
CA ASP A 112 25.38 -11.71 -5.66
C ASP A 112 24.16 -12.54 -5.24
N ASP A 113 23.36 -12.08 -4.27
CA ASP A 113 22.04 -12.69 -4.06
C ASP A 113 21.14 -12.31 -5.25
N GLU A 114 20.66 -13.30 -6.01
CA GLU A 114 19.69 -13.14 -7.10
C GLU A 114 18.45 -12.34 -6.64
N LEU A 115 18.12 -12.44 -5.34
CA LEU A 115 17.09 -11.69 -4.64
C LEU A 115 17.42 -10.19 -4.45
N GLU A 116 18.70 -9.82 -4.31
CA GLU A 116 19.16 -8.43 -4.19
C GLU A 116 19.14 -7.71 -5.53
N LYS A 117 19.46 -8.44 -6.61
CA LYS A 117 19.25 -7.99 -7.98
C LYS A 117 17.76 -7.80 -8.27
N GLU A 118 16.90 -8.72 -7.80
CA GLU A 118 15.45 -8.58 -7.91
C GLU A 118 14.92 -7.38 -7.09
N LEU A 119 15.40 -7.17 -5.87
CA LEU A 119 15.02 -6.04 -5.03
C LEU A 119 15.44 -4.70 -5.63
N LYS A 120 16.68 -4.63 -6.12
CA LYS A 120 17.19 -3.45 -6.83
C LYS A 120 16.43 -3.21 -8.12
N SER A 121 16.05 -4.26 -8.84
CA SER A 121 15.22 -4.14 -10.04
C SER A 121 13.81 -3.64 -9.72
N LEU A 122 13.20 -4.07 -8.60
CA LEU A 122 11.92 -3.57 -8.11
C LEU A 122 12.01 -2.11 -7.65
N GLU A 123 13.12 -1.71 -7.01
CA GLU A 123 13.40 -0.31 -6.68
C GLU A 123 13.56 0.55 -7.94
N GLU A 124 14.33 0.08 -8.93
CA GLU A 124 14.52 0.77 -10.22
C GLU A 124 13.24 0.84 -11.05
N GLU A 125 12.40 -0.20 -11.02
CA GLU A 125 11.12 -0.26 -11.73
C GLU A 125 10.07 0.65 -11.07
N ALA A 126 10.03 0.71 -9.74
CA ALA A 126 9.21 1.69 -9.00
C ALA A 126 9.62 3.13 -9.34
N VAL A 127 10.93 3.41 -9.43
CA VAL A 127 11.46 4.73 -9.82
C VAL A 127 11.17 5.05 -11.30
N LYS A 128 11.26 4.08 -12.21
CA LYS A 128 10.88 4.26 -13.63
C LYS A 128 9.39 4.52 -13.80
N GLY A 129 8.53 3.81 -13.07
CA GLY A 129 7.09 4.06 -13.04
C GLY A 129 6.76 5.48 -12.58
N MET A 130 7.45 6.00 -11.55
CA MET A 130 7.32 7.39 -11.09
C MET A 130 7.69 8.42 -12.17
N ASN A 131 8.77 8.19 -12.92
CA ASN A 131 9.23 9.13 -13.95
C ASN A 131 8.31 9.16 -15.19
N ALA A 132 7.72 8.02 -15.57
CA ALA A 132 6.75 7.96 -16.66
C ALA A 132 5.44 8.72 -16.34
N VAL A 133 5.03 8.73 -15.06
CA VAL A 133 3.80 9.42 -14.60
C VAL A 133 4.04 10.91 -14.32
N LYS A 134 5.26 11.31 -13.95
CA LYS A 134 5.67 12.73 -13.80
C LYS A 134 5.53 13.54 -15.10
N ASN A 135 5.68 12.90 -16.27
CA ASN A 135 5.76 13.58 -17.57
C ASN A 135 4.44 13.68 -18.34
N LYS A 136 3.34 13.08 -17.88
CA LYS A 136 2.01 13.36 -18.46
C LYS A 136 1.49 14.68 -17.91
N LYS A 137 2.00 15.76 -18.49
CA LYS A 137 1.70 17.16 -18.17
C LYS A 137 0.21 17.46 -18.41
N ILE A 138 -0.59 17.28 -17.38
CA ILE A 138 -1.95 17.83 -17.27
C ILE A 138 -1.96 19.35 -17.55
N SER A 139 -0.82 20.02 -17.35
CA SER A 139 -0.59 21.42 -17.72
C SER A 139 -0.78 21.74 -19.21
N GLU A 140 -0.59 20.79 -20.14
CA GLU A 140 -0.89 21.02 -21.56
C GLU A 140 -2.41 21.17 -21.79
N ILE A 141 -3.24 20.40 -21.07
CA ILE A 141 -4.71 20.46 -21.17
C ILE A 141 -5.23 21.84 -20.72
N LEU A 142 -4.61 22.42 -19.68
CA LEU A 142 -4.95 23.76 -19.17
C LEU A 142 -4.56 24.90 -20.12
N SER A 143 -3.67 24.65 -21.10
CA SER A 143 -3.17 25.68 -22.03
C SER A 143 -4.08 25.94 -23.24
N TYR A 144 -5.03 25.05 -23.53
CA TYR A 144 -5.94 25.17 -24.69
C TYR A 144 -7.11 26.15 -24.48
N GLY A 145 -7.23 26.81 -23.32
CA GLY A 145 -8.28 27.80 -23.01
C GLY A 145 -7.77 29.25 -22.98
N PRO A 146 -8.67 30.25 -23.07
CA PRO A 146 -8.29 31.66 -22.97
C PRO A 146 -7.57 31.93 -21.64
N GLN A 147 -6.38 32.54 -21.75
CA GLN A 147 -5.36 32.61 -20.70
C GLN A 147 -5.71 33.53 -19.52
N GLU A 148 -6.73 34.38 -19.63
CA GLU A 148 -6.93 35.46 -18.65
C GLU A 148 -7.70 35.05 -17.39
N HIS A 149 -8.42 33.91 -17.39
CA HIS A 149 -9.33 33.53 -16.29
C HIS A 149 -9.34 32.05 -15.90
N SER A 150 -8.47 31.21 -16.47
CA SER A 150 -8.65 29.74 -16.43
C SER A 150 -8.29 29.05 -15.12
N THR A 151 -7.51 29.66 -14.22
CA THR A 151 -7.05 28.99 -12.99
C THR A 151 -7.47 29.74 -11.73
N LEU A 152 -8.09 29.01 -10.80
CA LEU A 152 -8.39 29.56 -9.48
C LEU A 152 -7.09 29.61 -8.66
N PRO A 153 -6.88 30.64 -7.84
CA PRO A 153 -5.77 30.63 -6.89
C PRO A 153 -5.92 29.43 -5.95
N LEU A 154 -4.80 28.76 -5.62
CA LEU A 154 -4.80 27.47 -4.89
C LEU A 154 -5.58 27.47 -3.55
N ASN A 155 -5.76 28.65 -2.95
CA ASN A 155 -6.49 28.87 -1.69
C ASN A 155 -8.03 28.93 -1.87
N LYS A 156 -8.51 29.11 -3.10
CA LYS A 156 -9.95 29.10 -3.45
C LYS A 156 -10.41 27.77 -4.06
N LEU A 157 -9.49 26.81 -4.22
CA LEU A 157 -9.84 25.46 -4.63
C LEU A 157 -10.60 24.76 -3.50
N ALA A 158 -11.55 23.92 -3.89
CA ALA A 158 -12.27 23.05 -3.00
C ALA A 158 -11.29 22.22 -2.13
N PRO A 159 -11.68 21.89 -0.89
CA PRO A 159 -10.85 21.08 -0.01
C PRO A 159 -10.55 19.72 -0.65
N ILE A 160 -9.41 19.16 -0.27
CA ILE A 160 -9.00 17.82 -0.69
C ILE A 160 -9.94 16.81 -0.02
N PRO A 161 -10.42 15.76 -0.73
CA PRO A 161 -11.27 14.75 -0.11
C PRO A 161 -10.54 14.01 1.01
N SER A 162 -11.29 13.45 1.94
CA SER A 162 -10.71 12.63 3.01
C SER A 162 -10.02 11.38 2.45
N LYS A 163 -9.03 10.86 3.18
CA LYS A 163 -8.35 9.60 2.81
C LYS A 163 -9.34 8.44 2.65
N ASP A 164 -10.36 8.37 3.50
CA ASP A 164 -11.39 7.32 3.42
C ASP A 164 -12.27 7.44 2.16
N ALA A 165 -12.49 8.67 1.67
CA ALA A 165 -13.20 8.89 0.42
C ALA A 165 -12.32 8.52 -0.79
N LEU A 166 -11.01 8.80 -0.74
CA LEU A 166 -10.06 8.53 -1.82
C LEU A 166 -9.66 7.06 -1.94
N PHE A 167 -9.38 6.41 -0.82
CA PHE A 167 -8.82 5.06 -0.77
C PHE A 167 -9.83 4.00 -0.32
N GLY A 168 -11.02 4.41 0.10
CA GLY A 168 -12.03 3.51 0.63
C GLY A 168 -11.68 2.96 2.01
N ASP A 169 -12.20 1.79 2.34
CA ASP A 169 -12.05 1.18 3.67
C ASP A 169 -10.72 0.41 3.81
N VAL A 170 -9.59 1.10 3.57
CA VAL A 170 -8.24 0.53 3.77
C VAL A 170 -8.06 0.07 5.21
N LYS A 171 -8.72 0.75 6.15
CA LYS A 171 -8.75 0.40 7.57
C LYS A 171 -9.32 -0.99 7.80
N GLN A 172 -10.44 -1.33 7.17
CA GLN A 172 -11.01 -2.67 7.24
C GLN A 172 -10.02 -3.76 6.77
N LYS A 173 -9.26 -3.51 5.70
CA LYS A 173 -8.25 -4.45 5.21
C LYS A 173 -7.03 -4.57 6.12
N LEU A 174 -6.61 -3.47 6.74
CA LEU A 174 -5.56 -3.51 7.78
C LEU A 174 -6.01 -4.32 9.00
N ASP A 175 -7.26 -4.16 9.43
CA ASP A 175 -7.83 -4.90 10.55
C ASP A 175 -7.95 -6.41 10.25
N GLU A 176 -8.33 -6.79 9.02
CA GLU A 176 -8.31 -8.18 8.53
C GLU A 176 -6.88 -8.78 8.55
N LEU A 177 -5.87 -8.01 8.15
CA LEU A 177 -4.48 -8.46 8.20
C LEU A 177 -3.95 -8.62 9.63
N ASP A 178 -4.32 -7.72 10.54
CA ASP A 178 -3.91 -7.81 11.94
C ASP A 178 -4.57 -8.98 12.67
N THR A 179 -5.84 -9.27 12.36
CA THR A 179 -6.54 -10.45 12.91
C THR A 179 -5.91 -11.75 12.41
N THR A 180 -5.67 -11.89 11.10
CA THR A 180 -4.99 -13.06 10.55
C THR A 180 -3.57 -13.26 11.11
N ARG A 181 -2.81 -12.17 11.31
CA ARG A 181 -1.50 -12.22 11.97
C ARG A 181 -1.59 -12.73 13.41
N LYS A 182 -2.54 -12.24 14.21
CA LYS A 182 -2.76 -12.71 15.59
C LYS A 182 -3.10 -14.19 15.64
N GLU A 183 -3.95 -14.66 14.74
CA GLU A 183 -4.29 -16.09 14.64
C GLU A 183 -3.06 -16.94 14.29
N PHE A 184 -2.25 -16.50 13.33
CA PHE A 184 -1.04 -17.20 12.94
C PHE A 184 -0.06 -17.35 14.13
N VAL A 185 0.17 -16.28 14.89
CA VAL A 185 1.02 -16.30 16.09
C VAL A 185 0.46 -17.26 17.13
N LYS A 186 -0.85 -17.25 17.37
CA LYS A 186 -1.52 -18.15 18.32
C LYS A 186 -1.36 -19.62 17.92
N ARG A 187 -1.55 -19.95 16.63
CA ARG A 187 -1.33 -21.31 16.11
C ARG A 187 0.10 -21.78 16.33
N HIS A 188 1.08 -20.91 16.04
CA HIS A 188 2.49 -21.22 16.20
C HIS A 188 2.91 -21.39 17.67
N TYR A 189 2.29 -20.65 18.60
CA TYR A 189 2.49 -20.83 20.04
C TYR A 189 1.97 -22.18 20.51
N ILE A 190 0.71 -22.51 20.19
CA ILE A 190 0.10 -23.79 20.55
C ILE A 190 0.91 -24.98 20.00
N GLN A 191 1.41 -24.87 18.77
CA GLN A 191 2.22 -25.92 18.17
C GLN A 191 3.55 -26.13 18.91
N ARG A 192 4.20 -25.04 19.38
CA ARG A 192 5.41 -25.13 20.22
C ARG A 192 5.12 -25.77 21.57
N GLU A 193 4.02 -25.43 22.22
CA GLU A 193 3.63 -26.07 23.48
C GLU A 193 3.35 -27.56 23.32
N LYS A 194 2.65 -27.96 22.25
CA LYS A 194 2.41 -29.37 21.93
C LYS A 194 3.72 -30.14 21.74
N GLN A 195 4.68 -29.56 21.02
CA GLN A 195 6.00 -30.19 20.86
C GLN A 195 6.75 -30.30 22.19
N ALA A 196 6.70 -29.27 23.04
CA ALA A 196 7.33 -29.28 24.35
C ALA A 196 6.71 -30.34 25.28
N MET A 197 5.38 -30.46 25.30
CA MET A 197 4.67 -31.50 26.04
C MET A 197 5.04 -32.91 25.55
N ALA A 198 5.08 -33.12 24.24
CA ALA A 198 5.49 -34.41 23.66
C ALA A 198 6.94 -34.80 24.04
N ILE A 199 7.85 -33.82 24.12
CA ILE A 199 9.23 -34.05 24.58
C ILE A 199 9.25 -34.40 26.08
N GLN A 200 8.52 -33.67 26.92
CA GLN A 200 8.42 -33.98 28.35
C GLN A 200 7.84 -35.38 28.61
N GLU A 201 6.84 -35.79 27.84
CA GLU A 201 6.24 -37.11 27.96
C GLU A 201 7.23 -38.21 27.56
N LYS A 202 7.95 -38.03 26.44
CA LYS A 202 9.05 -38.92 26.04
C LYS A 202 10.14 -39.02 27.12
N LEU A 203 10.48 -37.91 27.78
CA LEU A 203 11.45 -37.88 28.88
C LEU A 203 10.94 -38.64 30.11
N LYS A 204 9.67 -38.45 30.52
CA LYS A 204 9.05 -39.20 31.62
C LYS A 204 9.04 -40.70 31.33
N MET A 205 8.68 -41.12 30.12
CA MET A 205 8.70 -42.52 29.70
C MET A 205 10.10 -43.13 29.76
N ARG A 206 11.14 -42.38 29.34
CA ARG A 206 12.54 -42.81 29.48
C ARG A 206 12.97 -42.95 30.93
N GLN A 207 12.62 -42.01 31.80
CA GLN A 207 12.92 -42.08 33.24
C GLN A 207 12.22 -43.29 33.89
N GLN A 208 10.96 -43.56 33.55
CA GLN A 208 10.25 -44.74 34.05
C GLN A 208 10.87 -46.04 33.56
N LYS A 209 11.22 -46.13 32.27
CA LYS A 209 11.92 -47.31 31.72
C LYS A 209 13.27 -47.54 32.41
N ASN A 210 14.08 -46.49 32.58
CA ASN A 210 15.38 -46.57 33.27
C ASN A 210 15.25 -46.96 34.75
N ARG A 211 14.19 -46.52 35.44
CA ARG A 211 13.89 -46.96 36.81
C ARG A 211 13.52 -48.44 36.86
N ARG A 212 12.72 -48.94 35.90
CA ARG A 212 12.34 -50.35 35.80
C ARG A 212 13.54 -51.25 35.49
N THR A 213 14.38 -50.89 34.51
CA THR A 213 15.60 -51.65 34.21
C THR A 213 16.63 -51.61 35.34
N ARG A 214 16.73 -50.49 36.07
CA ARG A 214 17.60 -50.43 37.28
C ARG A 214 17.07 -51.31 38.41
N LYS A 215 15.75 -51.39 38.61
CA LYS A 215 15.14 -52.27 39.61
C LYS A 215 15.34 -53.74 39.25
N GLN A 216 15.07 -54.11 37.99
CA GLN A 216 15.31 -55.46 37.47
C GLN A 216 16.79 -55.87 37.56
N ARG A 217 17.73 -54.95 37.28
CA ARG A 217 19.17 -55.18 37.47
C ARG A 217 19.59 -55.32 38.94
N ARG A 218 18.88 -54.70 39.88
CA ARG A 218 19.15 -54.89 41.32
C ARG A 218 18.60 -56.23 41.82
N GLU A 219 17.42 -56.62 41.34
CA GLU A 219 16.82 -57.92 41.66
C GLU A 219 17.63 -59.09 41.06
N SER A 220 18.27 -58.92 39.90
CA SER A 220 19.13 -59.95 39.29
C SER A 220 20.54 -60.06 39.87
N VAL A 221 20.96 -59.14 40.74
CA VAL A 221 22.31 -59.11 41.36
C VAL A 221 22.24 -59.37 42.87
N ALA A 222 21.05 -59.52 43.45
CA ALA A 222 20.90 -59.97 44.84
C ALA A 222 21.09 -61.50 44.90
N PRO A 223 22.09 -62.02 45.63
CA PRO A 223 22.25 -63.46 45.82
C PRO A 223 21.20 -63.99 46.81
N VAL A 224 20.76 -65.23 46.58
CA VAL A 224 20.14 -66.10 47.60
C VAL A 224 21.19 -66.42 48.66
#